data_AF-A0A8C0J967-F1
#
_entry.id   AF-A0A8C0J967-F1
#
_cell.length_a   1.000
_cell.length_b   1.000
_cell.length_c   1.000
_cell.angle_alpha   90.00
_cell.angle_beta   90.00
_cell.angle_gamma   90.00
#
_symmetry.space_group_name_H-M   'P 1'
#
loop_
_entity.id
_entity.type
_entity.pdbx_description
1 polymer ?
#
loop_
_entity_poly.entity_id
_entity_poly.type
_entity_poly.pdbx_seq_one_letter_code
_entity_poly.pdbx_strand_id
1 'polypeptide(L)'
;MLILFVLICLLIRSSFLLSKLITMKMVPKMLSPLVKEWAPEAFVISFKLETDPSILIDKSRKALETYRHQVVIANVLDSRRTSVLLVTKDSETKLSLSNEEIAQGVEIEEKIVSHLQSRHTAFIDKQHSERKGPACSSSE
;
A
#
# COMPACT_ATOMS: atom_id res chain seq x y z
N MET A 1 2.66 -62.90 -1.47
CA MET A 1 2.96 -61.56 -0.92
C MET A 1 3.82 -60.68 -1.83
N LEU A 2 4.57 -61.23 -2.81
CA LEU A 2 5.43 -60.42 -3.70
C LEU A 2 4.70 -59.81 -4.93
N ILE A 3 3.53 -60.33 -5.31
CA ILE A 3 2.78 -59.85 -6.50
C ILE A 3 1.95 -58.58 -6.18
N LEU A 4 1.54 -58.39 -4.92
CA LEU A 4 0.75 -57.22 -4.51
C LEU A 4 1.59 -55.92 -4.43
N PHE A 5 2.91 -56.03 -4.20
CA PHE A 5 3.81 -54.87 -4.15
C PHE A 5 4.13 -54.31 -5.54
N VAL A 6 4.23 -55.16 -6.57
CA VAL A 6 4.54 -54.72 -7.94
C VAL A 6 3.35 -53.99 -8.58
N LEU A 7 2.11 -54.40 -8.27
CA LEU A 7 0.90 -53.76 -8.78
C LEU A 7 0.67 -52.37 -8.16
N ILE A 8 1.00 -52.18 -6.88
CA ILE A 8 0.97 -50.87 -6.21
C ILE A 8 2.03 -49.93 -6.80
N CYS A 9 3.25 -50.43 -7.08
CA CYS A 9 4.29 -49.62 -7.72
C CYS A 9 3.95 -49.23 -9.18
N LEU A 10 3.27 -50.10 -9.95
CA LEU A 10 2.85 -49.76 -11.31
C LEU A 10 1.65 -48.79 -11.35
N LEU A 11 0.72 -48.90 -10.40
CA LEU A 11 -0.40 -47.96 -10.28
C LEU A 11 0.07 -46.58 -9.77
N ILE A 12 1.12 -46.51 -8.95
CA ILE A 12 1.75 -45.24 -8.56
C ILE A 12 2.58 -44.64 -9.70
N ARG A 13 3.17 -45.46 -10.59
CA ARG A 13 3.87 -44.96 -11.80
C ARG A 13 2.94 -44.57 -12.95
N SER A 14 1.70 -45.05 -12.99
CA SER A 14 0.73 -44.70 -14.04
C SER A 14 -0.19 -43.53 -13.69
N SER A 15 -0.20 -43.05 -12.44
CA SER A 15 -0.96 -41.86 -12.03
C SER A 15 -0.09 -40.61 -11.85
N PHE A 16 1.21 -40.67 -12.18
CA PHE A 16 2.09 -39.50 -12.18
C PHE A 16 2.04 -38.75 -13.51
N LEU A 17 0.84 -38.39 -13.96
CA LEU A 17 0.65 -37.16 -14.73
C LEU A 17 0.55 -36.02 -13.71
N LEU A 18 1.67 -35.74 -13.05
CA LEU A 18 1.78 -34.68 -12.06
C LEU A 18 1.76 -33.34 -12.79
N SER A 19 0.56 -32.85 -13.12
CA SER A 19 0.37 -31.43 -13.34
C SER A 19 0.90 -30.70 -12.10
N LYS A 20 1.84 -29.77 -12.28
CA LYS A 20 2.37 -28.97 -11.18
C LYS A 20 1.31 -27.96 -10.75
N LEU A 21 0.39 -28.40 -9.89
CA LEU A 21 -0.64 -27.54 -9.32
C LEU A 21 -0.04 -26.74 -8.16
N ILE A 22 -0.07 -25.40 -8.27
CA ILE A 22 0.28 -24.50 -7.17
C ILE A 22 -1.01 -24.02 -6.51
N THR A 23 -1.20 -24.35 -5.23
CA THR A 23 -2.31 -23.84 -4.42
C THR A 23 -1.80 -22.76 -3.50
N MET A 24 -2.36 -21.54 -3.61
CA MET A 24 -2.03 -20.42 -2.74
C MET A 24 -3.19 -20.11 -1.80
N LYS A 25 -2.87 -19.83 -0.53
CA LYS A 25 -3.83 -19.26 0.42
C LYS A 25 -3.81 -17.74 0.32
N MET A 26 -4.97 -17.12 0.48
CA MET A 26 -5.07 -15.67 0.51
C MET A 26 -4.36 -15.10 1.73
N VAL A 27 -3.57 -14.04 1.52
CA VAL A 27 -2.95 -13.28 2.62
C VAL A 27 -4.01 -12.41 3.29
N PRO A 28 -4.14 -12.44 4.63
CA PRO A 28 -5.05 -11.55 5.36
C PRO A 28 -4.77 -10.06 5.10
N LYS A 29 -5.82 -9.24 5.04
CA LYS A 29 -5.72 -7.81 4.75
C LYS A 29 -5.40 -7.01 6.01
N MET A 30 -4.12 -6.86 6.31
CA MET A 30 -3.62 -6.28 7.57
C MET A 30 -3.86 -4.77 7.73
N LEU A 31 -4.16 -4.03 6.66
CA LEU A 31 -4.38 -2.58 6.76
C LEU A 31 -5.66 -2.22 7.51
N SER A 32 -6.73 -3.02 7.38
CA SER A 32 -7.98 -2.78 8.09
C SER A 32 -7.81 -2.80 9.62
N PRO A 33 -7.25 -3.86 10.25
CA PRO A 33 -7.05 -3.87 11.69
C PRO A 33 -6.02 -2.82 12.13
N LEU A 34 -4.98 -2.55 11.33
CA LEU A 34 -4.02 -1.49 11.63
C LEU A 34 -4.70 -0.13 11.82
N VAL A 35 -5.54 0.28 10.87
CA VAL A 35 -6.17 1.61 10.87
C VAL A 35 -7.31 1.70 11.89
N LYS A 36 -8.05 0.61 12.15
CA LYS A 36 -9.26 0.67 12.98
C LYS A 36 -9.03 0.33 14.44
N GLU A 37 -8.08 -0.56 14.73
CA GLU A 37 -7.95 -1.18 16.04
C GLU A 37 -6.57 -0.95 16.65
N TRP A 38 -5.50 -1.18 15.88
CA TRP A 38 -4.14 -1.18 16.44
C TRP A 38 -3.55 0.22 16.60
N ALA A 39 -3.82 1.11 15.64
CA ALA A 39 -3.26 2.46 15.64
C ALA A 39 -4.25 3.47 15.02
N PRO A 40 -5.44 3.69 15.62
CA PRO A 40 -6.48 4.54 15.05
C PRO A 40 -6.11 6.02 14.97
N GLU A 41 -5.16 6.47 15.79
CA GLU A 41 -4.67 7.84 15.80
C GLU A 41 -3.44 8.05 14.92
N ALA A 42 -2.91 6.99 14.29
CA ALA A 42 -1.72 7.09 13.47
C ALA A 42 -2.02 7.68 12.09
N PHE A 43 -1.04 8.38 11.54
CA PHE A 43 -1.03 8.78 10.14
C PHE A 43 -0.53 7.61 9.28
N VAL A 44 -1.47 6.86 8.69
CA VAL A 44 -1.20 5.66 7.92
C VAL A 44 -1.09 5.98 6.44
N ILE A 45 0.05 5.61 5.87
CA ILE A 45 0.35 5.71 4.44
C ILE A 45 0.51 4.29 3.91
N SER A 46 -0.05 4.00 2.74
CA SER A 46 0.22 2.74 2.03
C SER A 46 0.86 2.99 0.67
N PHE A 47 1.58 1.99 0.16
CA PHE A 47 2.19 2.04 -1.17
C PHE A 47 1.42 1.13 -2.13
N LYS A 48 1.19 1.63 -3.34
CA LYS A 48 0.54 0.89 -4.43
C LYS A 48 1.47 0.88 -5.64
N LEU A 49 1.90 -0.30 -6.04
CA LEU A 49 2.72 -0.52 -7.23
C LEU A 49 1.89 -1.26 -8.28
N GLU A 50 1.80 -0.71 -9.49
CA GLU A 50 1.11 -1.34 -10.63
C GLU A 50 2.01 -1.28 -11.87
N THR A 51 1.70 -2.10 -12.87
CA THR A 51 2.37 -2.05 -14.19
C THR A 51 1.57 -1.27 -15.21
N ASP A 52 0.25 -1.22 -15.04
CA ASP A 52 -0.68 -0.50 -15.92
C ASP A 52 -1.06 0.85 -15.28
N PRO A 53 -0.70 1.99 -15.89
CA PRO A 53 -1.06 3.31 -15.35
C PRO A 53 -2.57 3.56 -15.35
N SER A 54 -3.35 2.91 -16.22
CA SER A 54 -4.79 3.15 -16.36
C SER A 54 -5.59 2.73 -15.13
N ILE A 55 -5.11 1.74 -14.38
CA ILE A 55 -5.78 1.22 -13.17
C ILE A 55 -5.18 1.76 -11.86
N LEU A 56 -4.07 2.50 -11.93
CA LEU A 56 -3.29 2.88 -10.76
C LEU A 56 -4.07 3.80 -9.82
N ILE A 57 -4.73 4.82 -10.37
CA ILE A 57 -5.54 5.77 -9.58
C ILE A 57 -6.76 5.07 -8.99
N ASP A 58 -7.54 4.34 -9.79
CA ASP A 58 -8.74 3.64 -9.32
C ASP A 58 -8.45 2.67 -8.18
N LYS A 59 -7.37 1.88 -8.30
CA LYS A 59 -6.93 0.97 -7.24
C LYS A 59 -6.45 1.71 -5.98
N SER A 60 -5.88 2.90 -6.14
CA SER A 60 -5.42 3.74 -5.02
C SER A 60 -6.62 4.34 -4.28
N ARG A 61 -7.59 4.92 -5.00
CA ARG A 61 -8.83 5.45 -4.42
C ARG A 61 -9.65 4.35 -3.72
N LYS A 62 -9.75 3.17 -4.33
CA LYS A 62 -10.41 2.00 -3.71
C LYS A 62 -9.72 1.56 -2.41
N ALA A 63 -8.39 1.61 -2.35
CA ALA A 63 -7.65 1.28 -1.13
C ALA A 63 -7.93 2.30 -0.01
N LEU A 64 -7.98 3.60 -0.34
CA LEU A 64 -8.35 4.66 0.61
C LEU A 64 -9.78 4.48 1.12
N GLU A 65 -10.73 4.16 0.25
CA GLU A 65 -12.12 3.91 0.65
C GLU A 65 -12.26 2.67 1.55
N THR A 66 -11.56 1.59 1.19
CA THR A 66 -11.63 0.30 1.90
C THR A 66 -11.01 0.39 3.29
N TYR A 67 -9.80 0.94 3.38
CA TYR A 67 -9.01 0.92 4.61
C TYR A 67 -9.13 2.22 5.42
N ARG A 68 -9.67 3.29 4.84
CA ARG A 68 -9.89 4.60 5.49
C ARG A 68 -8.60 5.24 6.06
N HIS A 69 -7.45 4.96 5.44
CA HIS A 69 -6.16 5.60 5.75
C HIS A 69 -5.97 6.88 4.92
N GLN A 70 -4.93 7.65 5.22
CA GLN A 70 -4.85 9.06 4.82
C GLN A 70 -4.23 9.27 3.43
N VAL A 71 -3.23 8.47 3.05
CA VAL A 71 -2.49 8.65 1.79
C VAL A 71 -2.12 7.32 1.16
N VAL A 72 -2.23 7.22 -0.17
CA VAL A 72 -1.60 6.17 -0.96
C VAL A 72 -0.47 6.78 -1.79
N ILE A 73 0.74 6.23 -1.70
CA ILE A 73 1.83 6.50 -2.65
C ILE A 73 1.71 5.51 -3.80
N ALA A 74 1.22 6.00 -4.93
CA ALA A 74 0.92 5.23 -6.12
C ALA A 74 2.06 5.35 -7.13
N ASN A 75 2.47 4.24 -7.72
CA ASN A 75 3.61 4.20 -8.61
C ASN A 75 3.46 3.16 -9.71
N VAL A 76 3.99 3.47 -10.90
CA VAL A 76 4.13 2.52 -12.01
C VAL A 76 5.50 1.87 -11.94
N LEU A 77 5.59 0.55 -12.11
CA LEU A 77 6.82 -0.24 -11.97
C LEU A 77 8.00 0.35 -12.76
N ASP A 78 7.76 0.77 -14.00
CA ASP A 78 8.79 1.24 -14.91
C ASP A 78 9.39 2.58 -14.49
N SER A 79 8.57 3.50 -13.96
CA SER A 79 8.99 4.83 -13.51
C SER A 79 9.26 4.89 -12.00
N ARG A 80 9.39 3.74 -11.33
CA ARG A 80 9.22 3.71 -9.88
C ARG A 80 10.23 4.51 -9.07
N ARG A 81 11.42 4.73 -9.65
CA ARG A 81 12.53 5.48 -9.05
C ARG A 81 12.52 6.96 -9.41
N THR A 82 11.65 7.38 -10.32
CA THR A 82 11.70 8.74 -10.90
C THR A 82 10.39 9.49 -10.79
N SER A 83 9.25 8.81 -10.60
CA SER A 83 7.97 9.49 -10.38
C SER A 83 7.01 8.68 -9.52
N VAL A 84 6.24 9.37 -8.68
CA VAL A 84 5.12 8.81 -7.92
C VAL A 84 3.92 9.76 -7.94
N LEU A 85 2.75 9.23 -7.61
CA LEU A 85 1.52 9.97 -7.36
C LEU A 85 1.13 9.81 -5.89
N LEU A 86 1.02 10.92 -5.17
CA LEU A 86 0.39 10.94 -3.85
C LEU A 86 -1.12 11.07 -4.04
N VAL A 87 -1.84 10.05 -3.61
CA VAL A 87 -3.30 9.97 -3.77
C VAL A 87 -3.98 10.22 -2.42
N THR A 88 -4.74 11.31 -2.44
CA THR A 88 -5.76 11.83 -1.53
C THR A 88 -7.05 11.02 -1.42
N LYS A 89 -7.94 11.35 -0.47
CA LYS A 89 -9.39 11.19 -0.72
C LYS A 89 -9.89 12.24 -1.73
N ASP A 90 -9.28 13.42 -1.72
CA ASP A 90 -9.81 14.59 -2.45
C ASP A 90 -8.81 15.17 -3.46
N SER A 91 -7.57 14.68 -3.50
CA SER A 91 -6.49 15.28 -4.31
C SER A 91 -5.54 14.24 -4.89
N GLU A 92 -4.83 14.62 -5.96
CA GLU A 92 -3.69 13.87 -6.49
C GLU A 92 -2.51 14.84 -6.66
N THR A 93 -1.31 14.40 -6.27
CA THR A 93 -0.10 15.22 -6.39
C THR A 93 1.00 14.38 -7.02
N LYS A 94 1.45 14.78 -8.21
CA LYS A 94 2.57 14.12 -8.89
C LYS A 94 3.89 14.65 -8.36
N LEU A 95 4.77 13.73 -7.96
CA LEU A 95 6.17 14.00 -7.72
C LEU A 95 7.00 13.32 -8.80
N SER A 96 7.96 14.05 -9.36
CA SER A 96 8.93 13.50 -10.31
C SER A 96 10.29 14.14 -10.12
N LEU A 97 11.34 13.38 -10.41
CA LEU A 97 12.70 13.89 -10.50
C LEU A 97 12.92 14.54 -11.88
N SER A 98 13.60 15.68 -11.91
CA SER A 98 14.13 16.28 -13.13
C SER A 98 15.41 15.56 -13.57
N ASN A 99 15.85 15.82 -14.81
CA ASN A 99 17.09 15.22 -15.31
C ASN A 99 18.32 15.69 -14.51
N GLU A 100 18.29 16.93 -14.03
CA GLU A 100 19.35 17.53 -13.20
C GLU A 100 19.41 16.84 -11.84
N GLU A 101 18.26 16.61 -11.21
CA GLU A 101 18.16 15.89 -9.93
C GLU A 101 18.68 14.45 -10.07
N ILE A 102 18.31 13.77 -11.16
CA ILE A 102 18.82 12.42 -11.48
C ILE A 102 20.34 12.45 -11.67
N ALA A 103 20.87 13.45 -12.38
CA ALA A 103 22.31 13.59 -12.60
C ALA A 103 23.08 13.91 -11.30
N GLN A 104 22.43 14.59 -10.34
CA GLN A 104 22.96 14.85 -9.00
C GLN A 104 22.83 13.65 -8.05
N GLY A 105 22.18 12.57 -8.48
CA GLY A 105 21.99 11.36 -7.66
C GLY A 105 20.87 11.49 -6.62
N VAL A 106 19.95 12.44 -6.79
CA VAL A 106 18.79 12.61 -5.90
C VAL A 106 17.84 11.42 -6.06
N GLU A 107 17.36 10.88 -4.93
CA GLU A 107 16.39 9.79 -4.92
C GLU A 107 14.95 10.30 -4.76
N ILE A 108 13.97 9.59 -5.34
CA ILE A 108 12.55 10.01 -5.28
C ILE A 108 12.01 9.99 -3.85
N GLU A 109 12.59 9.15 -3.00
CA GLU A 109 12.32 9.03 -1.56
C GLU A 109 12.50 10.37 -0.84
N GLU A 110 13.49 11.19 -1.21
CA GLU A 110 13.71 12.51 -0.59
C GLU A 110 12.48 13.42 -0.79
N LYS A 111 11.91 13.44 -2.00
CA LYS A 111 10.69 14.20 -2.29
C LYS A 111 9.47 13.62 -1.58
N ILE A 112 9.36 12.28 -1.55
CA ILE A 112 8.25 11.59 -0.86
C ILE A 112 8.25 11.94 0.62
N VAL A 113 9.40 11.81 1.30
CA VAL A 113 9.55 12.06 2.73
C VAL A 113 9.24 13.53 3.06
N SER A 114 9.81 14.48 2.31
CA SER A 114 9.56 15.91 2.50
C SER A 114 8.05 16.25 2.41
N HIS A 115 7.37 15.70 1.41
CA HIS A 115 5.93 15.95 1.22
C HIS A 115 5.08 15.26 2.30
N LEU A 116 5.45 14.06 2.73
CA LEU A 116 4.74 13.32 3.77
C LEU A 116 4.93 13.94 5.16
N GLN A 117 6.12 14.47 5.47
CA GLN A 117 6.40 15.16 6.73
C GLN A 117 5.48 16.38 6.90
N SER A 118 5.31 17.17 5.85
CA SER A 118 4.41 18.33 5.86
C SER A 118 2.96 17.93 6.14
N ARG A 119 2.47 16.85 5.50
CA ARG A 119 1.11 16.33 5.72
C ARG A 119 0.93 15.73 7.12
N HIS A 120 1.95 15.03 7.61
CA HIS A 120 1.96 14.46 8.95
C HIS A 120 1.90 15.55 10.03
N THR A 121 2.65 16.64 9.86
CA THR A 121 2.62 17.81 10.77
C THR A 121 1.21 18.40 10.82
N ALA A 122 0.60 18.66 9.65
CA ALA A 122 -0.78 19.15 9.58
C ALA A 122 -1.80 18.18 10.20
N PHE A 123 -1.58 16.87 10.08
CA PHE A 123 -2.40 15.85 10.72
C PHE A 123 -2.31 15.92 12.25
N ILE A 124 -1.11 16.06 12.82
CA ILE A 124 -0.90 16.24 14.26
C ILE A 124 -1.59 17.52 14.76
N ASP A 125 -1.41 18.64 14.06
CA ASP A 125 -2.01 19.93 14.45
C ASP A 125 -3.54 19.87 14.47
N LYS A 126 -4.13 19.17 13.49
CA LYS A 126 -5.58 18.93 13.44
C LYS A 126 -6.05 18.08 14.62
N GLN A 127 -5.35 16.99 14.93
CA GLN A 127 -5.68 16.14 16.09
C GLN A 127 -5.58 16.91 17.41
N HIS A 128 -4.59 17.80 17.54
CA HIS A 128 -4.43 18.63 18.74
C HIS A 128 -5.53 19.68 18.90
N SER A 129 -6.01 20.28 17.80
CA SER A 129 -7.10 21.27 17.85
C SER A 129 -8.45 20.63 18.20
N GLU A 130 -8.76 19.46 17.66
CA GLU A 130 -10.00 18.71 17.97
C GLU A 130 -10.06 18.26 19.44
N ARG A 131 -8.90 17.95 20.06
CA ARG A 131 -8.82 17.58 21.48
C ARG A 131 -9.02 18.74 22.45
N LYS A 132 -8.75 19.99 22.04
CA LYS A 132 -8.87 21.15 22.93
C LYS A 132 -10.32 21.62 23.13
N GLY A 133 -11.28 21.10 22.37
CA GLY A 133 -12.68 21.53 22.41
C GLY A 133 -12.87 23.02 22.04
N PRO A 134 -14.08 23.47 21.70
CA PRO A 134 -14.36 24.90 21.63
C PRO A 134 -14.17 25.48 23.04
N ALA A 135 -13.26 26.45 23.19
CA ALA A 135 -13.13 27.19 24.43
C ALA A 135 -14.51 27.75 24.79
N CYS A 136 -15.05 27.34 25.95
CA CYS A 136 -16.27 27.89 26.49
C CYS A 136 -16.03 29.39 26.70
N SER A 137 -16.63 30.22 25.86
CA SER A 137 -16.58 31.67 26.02
C SER A 137 -17.40 32.01 27.26
N SER A 138 -16.73 32.19 28.41
CA SER A 138 -17.29 32.89 29.54
C SER A 138 -17.52 34.33 29.11
N SER A 139 -18.77 34.65 28.79
CA SER A 139 -19.27 36.01 28.68
C SER A 139 -19.27 36.64 30.07
N GLU A 140 -18.48 37.70 30.23
CA GLU A 140 -18.61 38.70 31.31
C GLU A 140 -19.95 39.46 31.20
#